data_AF-A0A8J3EX90-F1
#
_entry.id   AF-A0A8J3EX90-F1
#
_cell.length_a   1.000
_cell.length_b   1.000
_cell.length_c   1.000
_cell.angle_alpha   90.00
_cell.angle_beta   90.00
_cell.angle_gamma   90.00
#
_symmetry.space_group_name_H-M   'P 1'
#
loop_
_entity.id
_entity.type
_entity.pdbx_description
1 polymer ?
#
loop_
_entity_poly.entity_id
_entity_poly.type
_entity_poly.pdbx_seq_one_letter_code
_entity_poly.pdbx_strand_id
1 'polypeptide(L)' 'MIFTESLFQAIHKSRNILIDLGWYPEGDPKGNFGIELIKNYEWEKPLESINSKDKDEIIEKLELLMLMVEEGDIR' A
#
# COMPACT_ATOMS: atom_id res chain seq x y z
N MET A 1 -20.44 0.30 6.35
CA MET A 1 -19.15 1.01 6.57
C MET A 1 -18.69 1.45 5.19
N ILE A 2 -18.33 2.72 5.01
CA ILE A 2 -17.83 3.26 3.74
C ILE A 2 -16.33 3.41 3.93
N PHE A 3 -15.53 2.78 3.07
CA PHE A 3 -14.07 2.87 3.10
C PHE A 3 -13.59 3.95 2.14
N THR A 4 -12.55 4.67 2.57
CA THR A 4 -11.93 5.78 1.83
C THR A 4 -10.72 5.30 1.02
N GLU A 5 -10.26 6.11 0.07
CA GLU A 5 -9.07 5.79 -0.73
C GLU A 5 -7.79 5.68 0.11
N SER A 6 -7.77 6.20 1.34
CA SER A 6 -6.66 6.01 2.26
C SER A 6 -7.17 5.52 3.61
N LEU A 7 -6.75 4.32 4.00
CA LEU A 7 -7.09 3.63 5.24
C LEU A 7 -5.89 3.56 6.20
N PHE A 8 -4.68 3.43 5.65
CA PHE A 8 -3.44 3.37 6.41
C PHE A 8 -2.29 3.91 5.58
N GLN A 9 -1.37 4.63 6.23
CA GLN A 9 -0.16 5.13 5.59
C GLN A 9 1.03 5.03 6.55
N ALA A 10 2.17 4.55 6.04
CA ALA A 10 3.44 4.51 6.76
C ALA A 10 4.57 5.10 5.92
N ILE A 11 5.51 5.79 6.57
CA ILE A 11 6.63 6.48 5.91
C ILE A 11 7.96 6.06 6.52
N HIS A 12 8.84 5.49 5.69
CA HIS A 12 10.23 5.22 6.05
C HIS A 12 11.12 6.41 5.64
N LYS A 13 11.28 7.37 6.56
CA LYS A 13 11.85 8.70 6.28
C LYS A 13 13.24 8.68 5.65
N SER A 14 14.16 7.85 6.12
CA SER A 14 15.55 7.84 5.61
C SER A 14 15.66 7.34 4.17
N ARG A 15 14.72 6.49 3.73
CA ARG A 15 14.64 5.99 2.36
C ARG A 15 13.62 6.76 1.53
N ASN A 16 12.82 7.65 2.12
CA ASN A 16 11.74 8.37 1.44
C ASN A 16 10.80 7.42 0.67
N ILE A 17 10.39 6.34 1.33
CA ILE A 17 9.43 5.35 0.84
C ILE A 17 8.16 5.46 1.68
N LEU A 18 7.01 5.48 0.99
CA LEU A 18 5.68 5.52 1.55
C LEU A 18 4.97 4.20 1.20
N ILE A 19 4.28 3.61 2.17
CA ILE A 19 3.32 2.53 1.95
C ILE A 19 1.94 3.14 2.18
N ASP A 20 1.08 3.10 1.18
CA ASP A 20 -0.32 3.50 1.26
C ASP A 20 -1.22 2.28 1.12
N LEU A 21 -2.20 2.14 2.01
CA LEU A 21 -3.24 1.12 1.93
C LEU A 21 -4.59 1.84 1.88
N GLY A 22 -5.34 1.56 0.83
CA GLY A 22 -6.59 2.23 0.50
C GLY A 22 -7.71 1.28 0.10
N TRP A 23 -8.89 1.84 -0.19
CA TRP A 23 -10.01 1.13 -0.78
C TRP A 23 -10.44 1.78 -2.09
N TYR A 24 -10.51 0.98 -3.17
CA TYR A 24 -10.75 1.47 -4.52
C TYR A 24 -11.79 0.64 -5.28
N PRO A 25 -12.77 1.29 -5.95
CA PRO A 25 -13.07 2.73 -5.91
C PRO A 25 -13.57 3.18 -4.52
N GLU A 26 -13.32 4.45 -4.18
CA GLU A 26 -13.74 5.01 -2.89
C GLU A 26 -15.22 4.74 -2.60
N GLY A 27 -15.50 4.20 -1.41
CA GLY A 27 -16.86 4.01 -0.92
C GLY A 27 -17.71 2.99 -1.68
N ASP A 28 -17.19 2.35 -2.74
CA ASP A 28 -17.90 1.30 -3.45
C ASP A 28 -17.84 -0.01 -2.64
N PRO A 29 -18.97 -0.61 -2.20
CA PRO A 29 -18.97 -1.90 -1.52
C PRO A 29 -18.38 -3.04 -2.35
N LYS A 30 -18.28 -2.88 -3.67
CA LYS A 30 -17.63 -3.81 -4.60
C LYS A 30 -16.18 -3.47 -4.89
N GLY A 31 -15.61 -2.45 -4.24
CA GLY A 31 -14.19 -2.13 -4.31
C GLY A 31 -13.28 -3.22 -3.75
N ASN A 32 -11.99 -2.89 -3.68
CA ASN A 32 -10.92 -3.77 -3.25
C ASN A 32 -9.96 -2.97 -2.35
N PHE A 33 -9.23 -3.66 -1.48
CA PHE A 33 -8.05 -3.07 -0.88
C PHE A 33 -6.99 -2.85 -1.97
N GLY A 34 -6.28 -1.74 -1.89
CA GLY A 34 -5.12 -1.45 -2.72
C GLY A 34 -3.93 -1.08 -1.84
N ILE A 35 -2.77 -1.71 -2.07
CA ILE A 35 -1.50 -1.31 -1.46
C ILE A 35 -0.62 -0.70 -2.56
N GLU A 36 -0.11 0.51 -2.30
CA GLU A 36 0.89 1.16 -3.14
C GLU A 36 2.17 1.44 -2.35
N LEU A 37 3.30 1.04 -2.92
CA LEU A 37 4.63 1.34 -2.41
C LEU A 37 5.24 2.46 -3.24
N ILE A 38 5.37 3.64 -2.67
CA ILE A 38 5.72 4.86 -3.40
C ILE A 38 7.09 5.37 -2.98
N LYS A 39 7.96 5.59 -3.97
CA LYS A 39 9.26 6.21 -3.77
C LYS A 39 9.17 7.69 -4.09
N ASN A 40 9.74 8.54 -3.25
CA ASN A 40 9.87 9.98 -3.54
C ASN A 40 8.55 10.69 -3.90
N TYR A 41 7.43 10.20 -3.39
CA TYR A 41 6.09 10.70 -3.72
C TYR A 41 5.72 10.58 -5.22
N GLU A 42 6.35 9.67 -5.97
CA GLU A 42 6.04 9.37 -7.38
C GLU A 42 4.84 8.41 -7.50
N TRP A 43 3.63 8.90 -7.23
CA TRP A 43 2.38 8.11 -7.28
C TRP A 43 2.06 7.56 -8.68
N GLU A 44 2.49 8.24 -9.74
CA GLU A 44 2.30 7.80 -11.13
C GLU A 44 3.17 6.57 -11.48
N LYS A 45 4.15 6.24 -10.64
CA LYS A 45 5.08 5.14 -10.86
C LYS A 45 5.42 4.46 -9.52
N PRO A 46 4.45 3.78 -8.89
CA PRO A 46 4.70 3.05 -7.66
C PRO A 46 5.74 1.95 -7.91
N LEU A 47 6.56 1.67 -6.90
CA LEU A 47 7.49 0.55 -6.92
C LEU A 47 6.73 -0.78 -6.94
N GLU A 48 5.62 -0.85 -6.22
CA GLU A 48 4.72 -2.00 -6.17
C GLU A 48 3.27 -1.50 -6.07
N SER A 49 2.35 -2.21 -6.73
CA SER A 49 0.90 -1.95 -6.66
C SER A 49 0.18 -3.30 -6.62
N ILE A 50 -0.57 -3.54 -5.55
CA ILE A 50 -1.34 -4.77 -5.34
C ILE A 50 -2.79 -4.41 -5.04
N ASN A 51 -3.74 -5.18 -5.58
CA ASN A 51 -5.13 -5.12 -5.18
C ASN A 51 -5.66 -6.51 -4.81
N SER A 52 -6.51 -6.57 -3.79
CA SER A 52 -7.23 -7.80 -3.43
C SER A 52 -8.47 -7.50 -2.59
N LYS A 53 -9.43 -8.42 -2.61
CA LYS A 53 -10.54 -8.45 -1.65
C LYS A 53 -10.25 -9.33 -0.45
N ASP A 54 -9.22 -10.17 -0.55
CA ASP A 54 -8.82 -11.03 0.53
C ASP A 54 -7.99 -10.21 1.53
N LYS A 55 -8.56 -10.03 2.72
CA LYS A 55 -7.94 -9.27 3.78
C LYS A 55 -6.65 -9.95 4.27
N ASP A 56 -6.59 -11.28 4.25
CA ASP A 56 -5.43 -12.01 4.75
C ASP A 56 -4.26 -11.87 3.75
N GLU A 57 -4.54 -11.91 2.44
CA GLU A 57 -3.54 -11.61 1.38
C GLU A 57 -2.99 -10.18 1.51
N ILE A 58 -3.84 -9.20 1.82
CA ILE A 58 -3.45 -7.80 2.01
C ILE A 58 -2.55 -7.64 3.24
N ILE A 59 -2.87 -8.31 4.35
CA ILE A 59 -2.06 -8.28 5.56
C ILE A 59 -0.69 -8.90 5.30
N GLU A 60 -0.65 -10.09 4.71
CA GLU A 60 0.60 -10.79 4.37
C GLU A 60 1.48 -9.92 3.45
N LYS A 61 0.89 -9.29 2.44
CA LYS A 61 1.63 -8.44 1.51
C LYS A 61 2.12 -7.16 2.17
N LEU A 62 1.32 -6.55 3.06
CA LEU A 62 1.72 -5.37 3.82
C LEU A 62 2.92 -5.66 4.71
N GLU A 63 2.88 -6.74 5.48
CA GLU A 63 3.96 -7.17 6.37
C GLU A 63 5.26 -7.45 5.59
N LEU A 64 5.15 -8.17 4.47
CA LEU A 64 6.28 -8.45 3.59
C LEU A 64 6.92 -7.16 3.05
N LEU A 65 6.11 -6.21 2.56
CA LEU A 65 6.62 -4.95 2.04
C LEU A 65 7.31 -4.13 3.13
N MET A 66 6.73 -4.07 4.33
CA MET A 66 7.35 -3.38 5.48
C MET A 66 8.73 -3.97 5.82
N LEU A 67 8.86 -5.31 5.82
CA LEU A 67 10.13 -5.98 6.04
C LEU A 67 11.15 -5.64 4.94
N MET A 68 10.75 -5.71 3.66
CA MET A 68 11.63 -5.37 2.54
C MET A 68 12.11 -3.91 2.59
N VAL A 69 11.26 -2.97 3.01
CA VAL A 69 11.65 -1.55 3.17
C VAL A 69 12.75 -1.41 4.21
N GLU A 70 12.60 -2.10 5.34
CA GLU A 70 13.57 -2.07 6.43
C GLU A 70 14.93 -2.61 5.98
N GLU A 71 14.94 -3.81 5.39
CA GLU A 71 16.13 -4.49 4.89
C GLU A 71 16.77 -3.74 3.71
N GLY A 72 15.98 -2.97 2.96
CA GLY A 72 16.44 -2.25 1.78
C GLY A 72 16.39 -3.06 0.50
N ASP A 73 15.67 -4.18 0.50
CA ASP A 73 15.54 -5.12 -0.60
C ASP A 73 14.45 -4.69 -1.60
N ILE A 74 14.30 -3.39 -1.79
CA ILE A 74 13.34 -2.79 -2.71
C ILE A 74 14.13 -2.23 -3.90
N ARG A 75 13.88 -2.79 -5.08
CA ARG A 75 14.56 -2.47 -6.34
C ARG A 75 13.95 -1.26 -7.04
#